data_AF-A0AAV7TPG7-F1
#
_entry.id   AF-A0AAV7TPG7-F1
#
_cell.length_a   1.000
_cell.length_b   1.000
_cell.length_c   1.000
_cell.angle_alpha   90.00
_cell.angle_beta   90.00
_cell.angle_gamma   90.00
#
_symmetry.space_group_name_H-M   'P 1'
#
loop_
_entity.id
_entity.type
_entity.pdbx_description
1 polymer ?
#
loop_
_entity_poly.entity_id
_entity_poly.type
_entity_poly.pdbx_seq_one_letter_code
_entity_poly.pdbx_strand_id
1 'polypeptide(L)'
;MPKSCVGMTTYGAVPPEAEAHHIFKYLPEISDDDGQPLQNVFDEAKLRLEKRFSKEENIVMSRYKFYTRPQREGESLDDFISSLQDLSVKCKFGTRTDKLIRDQLIVHCRSKNDSRAVMGGKNPFLKDAIGIAKIVEESELCMKEISKKDIISGEGDVALTSKKILPLRVAA
;
A
#
# COMPACT_ATOMS: atom_id res chain seq x y z
N MET A 1 44.52 -15.00 -19.66
CA MET A 1 43.05 -15.15 -19.50
C MET A 1 42.68 -14.85 -18.05
N PRO A 2 41.48 -14.36 -17.72
CA PRO A 2 40.36 -13.97 -18.57
C PRO A 2 40.19 -12.44 -18.70
N LYS A 3 39.60 -12.02 -19.82
CA LYS A 3 39.17 -10.64 -20.09
C LYS A 3 37.83 -10.44 -19.39
N SER A 4 37.68 -9.35 -18.65
CA SER A 4 36.41 -8.94 -18.05
C SER A 4 35.41 -8.54 -19.14
N CYS A 5 34.39 -9.37 -19.37
CA CYS A 5 33.22 -8.98 -20.13
C CYS A 5 32.31 -8.16 -19.21
N VAL A 6 32.52 -6.84 -19.17
CA VAL A 6 31.49 -5.91 -18.67
C VAL A 6 30.54 -5.67 -19.84
N GLY A 7 29.49 -6.47 -19.91
CA GLY A 7 28.38 -6.25 -20.85
C GLY A 7 27.54 -5.08 -20.35
N MET A 8 27.95 -3.86 -20.67
CA MET A 8 27.06 -2.70 -20.62
C MET A 8 26.01 -2.85 -21.71
N THR A 9 24.83 -3.37 -21.39
CA THR A 9 23.65 -3.11 -22.21
C THR A 9 23.08 -1.75 -21.80
N THR A 10 23.81 -0.68 -22.13
CA THR A 10 23.14 0.60 -22.31
C THR A 10 22.38 0.46 -23.62
N TYR A 11 21.12 0.02 -23.55
CA TYR A 11 20.16 0.28 -24.61
C TYR A 11 20.29 1.78 -24.89
N GLY A 12 20.92 2.11 -26.02
CA GLY A 12 21.16 3.48 -26.42
C GLY A 12 19.82 4.19 -26.34
N ALA A 13 19.77 5.29 -25.59
CA ALA A 13 18.61 6.17 -25.60
C ALA A 13 18.41 6.58 -27.05
N VAL A 14 17.45 5.95 -27.72
CA VAL A 14 17.05 6.33 -29.07
C VAL A 14 16.55 7.76 -28.93
N PRO A 15 17.09 8.71 -29.70
CA PRO A 15 16.59 10.09 -29.69
C PRO A 15 15.07 10.06 -29.87
N PRO A 16 14.28 10.77 -29.04
CA PRO A 16 12.81 10.73 -29.12
C PRO A 16 12.26 11.01 -30.52
N GLU A 17 13.01 11.78 -31.31
CA GLU A 17 12.72 12.09 -32.72
C GLU A 17 12.76 10.84 -33.62
N ALA A 18 13.69 9.90 -33.39
CA ALA A 18 13.83 8.68 -34.18
C ALA A 18 12.73 7.64 -33.86
N GLU A 19 12.24 7.60 -32.62
CA GLU A 19 11.06 6.79 -32.27
C GLU A 19 9.79 7.36 -32.90
N ALA A 20 9.63 8.69 -32.91
CA ALA A 20 8.48 9.35 -33.54
C ALA A 20 8.42 9.06 -35.05
N HIS A 21 9.56 9.15 -35.76
CA HIS A 21 9.65 8.79 -37.18
C HIS A 21 9.33 7.31 -37.44
N HIS A 22 9.77 6.41 -36.57
CA HIS A 22 9.47 4.98 -36.69
C HIS A 22 7.98 4.73 -36.52
N ILE A 23 7.35 5.26 -35.46
CA ILE A 23 5.91 5.11 -35.20
C ILE A 23 5.09 5.68 -36.37
N PHE A 24 5.44 6.87 -36.87
CA PHE A 24 4.75 7.51 -38.00
C PHE A 24 4.78 6.67 -39.28
N LYS A 25 5.88 5.96 -39.55
CA LYS A 25 6.01 5.06 -40.72
C LYS A 25 5.06 3.86 -40.69
N TYR A 26 4.67 3.39 -39.51
CA TYR A 26 3.77 2.24 -39.35
C TYR A 26 2.32 2.64 -39.01
N LEU A 27 2.02 3.94 -39.00
CA LEU A 27 0.64 4.39 -38.87
C LEU A 27 -0.14 4.04 -40.15
N PRO A 28 -1.33 3.45 -40.04
CA PRO A 28 -2.22 3.29 -41.18
C PRO A 28 -2.60 4.67 -41.74
N GLU A 29 -2.76 4.77 -43.05
CA GLU A 29 -3.26 6.00 -43.69
C GLU A 29 -4.61 6.38 -43.09
N ILE A 30 -4.68 7.63 -42.62
CA ILE A 30 -5.85 8.14 -41.91
C ILE A 30 -6.68 8.88 -42.95
N SER A 31 -7.76 8.24 -43.36
CA SER A 31 -8.79 8.81 -44.24
C SER A 31 -10.13 8.81 -43.52
N ASP A 32 -11.05 9.67 -43.95
CA ASP A 32 -12.47 9.58 -43.59
C ASP A 32 -13.08 8.28 -44.14
N ASP A 33 -14.23 7.84 -43.62
CA ASP A 33 -14.98 6.65 -44.11
C ASP A 33 -15.31 6.77 -45.62
N ASP A 34 -15.39 8.02 -46.11
CA ASP A 34 -15.61 8.41 -47.51
C ASP A 34 -14.31 8.60 -48.33
N GLY A 35 -13.15 8.28 -47.78
CA GLY A 35 -11.85 8.37 -48.47
C GLY A 35 -11.35 9.79 -48.74
N GLN A 36 -11.91 10.79 -48.06
CA GLN A 36 -11.47 12.19 -48.19
C GLN A 36 -10.26 12.50 -47.28
N PRO A 37 -9.40 13.47 -47.68
CA PRO A 37 -8.29 13.91 -46.85
C PRO A 37 -8.81 14.70 -45.64
N LEU A 38 -8.50 14.22 -44.44
CA LEU A 38 -8.85 14.92 -43.20
C LEU A 38 -8.20 16.29 -43.13
N GLN A 39 -8.98 17.29 -42.71
CA GLN A 39 -8.52 18.68 -42.60
C GLN A 39 -7.51 18.87 -41.45
N ASN A 40 -7.59 18.03 -40.40
CA ASN A 40 -6.69 18.01 -39.24
C ASN A 40 -6.11 16.60 -39.02
N VAL A 41 -5.36 16.10 -40.01
CA VAL A 41 -4.73 14.76 -39.99
C VAL A 41 -3.96 14.48 -38.70
N PHE A 42 -3.27 15.48 -38.15
CA PHE A 42 -2.47 15.33 -36.93
C PHE A 42 -3.33 15.06 -35.69
N ASP A 43 -4.41 15.83 -35.50
CA ASP A 43 -5.29 15.67 -34.33
C ASP A 43 -6.01 14.32 -34.38
N GLU A 44 -6.42 13.89 -35.57
CA GLU A 44 -7.07 12.59 -35.78
C GLU A 44 -6.09 11.42 -35.59
N ALA A 45 -4.85 11.57 -36.06
CA ALA A 45 -3.77 10.61 -35.80
C ALA A 45 -3.52 10.45 -34.32
N LYS A 46 -3.41 11.58 -33.61
CA LYS A 46 -3.22 11.62 -32.18
C LYS A 46 -4.39 10.95 -31.46
N LEU A 47 -5.65 11.23 -31.82
CA LEU A 47 -6.82 10.62 -31.21
C LEU A 47 -6.88 9.09 -31.45
N ARG A 48 -6.57 8.62 -32.66
CA ARG A 48 -6.52 7.18 -32.99
C ARG A 48 -5.39 6.47 -32.23
N LEU A 49 -4.21 7.10 -32.13
CA LEU A 49 -3.10 6.62 -31.33
C LEU A 49 -3.47 6.57 -29.85
N GLU A 50 -4.02 7.66 -29.31
CA GLU A 50 -4.50 7.74 -27.93
C GLU A 50 -5.55 6.66 -27.68
N LYS A 51 -6.51 6.42 -28.57
CA LYS A 51 -7.50 5.35 -28.40
C LYS A 51 -6.91 3.95 -28.48
N ARG A 52 -5.90 3.74 -29.35
CA ARG A 52 -5.29 2.42 -29.56
C ARG A 52 -4.29 2.06 -28.48
N PHE A 53 -3.56 3.04 -27.98
CA PHE A 53 -2.51 2.92 -26.97
C PHE A 53 -2.94 3.44 -25.59
N SER A 54 -4.13 4.02 -25.45
CA SER A 54 -4.79 4.16 -24.16
C SER A 54 -4.99 2.74 -23.67
N LYS A 55 -4.12 2.34 -22.77
CA LYS A 55 -4.31 1.15 -21.98
C LYS A 55 -5.57 1.45 -21.17
N GLU A 56 -6.73 0.98 -21.66
CA GLU A 56 -7.95 0.97 -20.85
C GLU A 56 -7.53 0.41 -19.50
N GLU A 57 -7.65 1.23 -18.46
CA GLU A 57 -7.20 0.82 -17.14
C GLU A 57 -7.97 -0.44 -16.80
N ASN A 58 -7.24 -1.57 -16.70
CA ASN A 58 -7.87 -2.83 -16.40
C ASN A 58 -8.37 -2.78 -14.96
N ILE A 59 -9.64 -2.37 -14.80
CA ILE A 59 -10.31 -2.20 -13.51
C ILE A 59 -10.24 -3.50 -12.72
N VAL A 60 -10.37 -4.65 -13.39
CA VAL A 60 -10.29 -5.97 -12.75
C VAL A 60 -8.92 -6.18 -12.13
N MET A 61 -7.84 -5.86 -12.85
CA MET A 61 -6.47 -5.92 -12.33
C MET A 61 -6.25 -4.93 -11.19
N SER A 62 -6.76 -3.70 -11.29
CA SER A 62 -6.66 -2.70 -10.23
C SER A 62 -7.37 -3.16 -8.95
N ARG A 63 -8.59 -3.71 -9.08
CA ARG A 63 -9.35 -4.28 -7.97
C ARG A 63 -8.66 -5.48 -7.37
N TYR A 64 -8.10 -6.36 -8.19
CA TYR A 64 -7.30 -7.49 -7.72
C TYR A 64 -6.12 -7.00 -6.86
N LYS A 65 -5.36 -6.01 -7.34
CA LYS A 65 -4.25 -5.40 -6.57
C LYS A 65 -4.73 -4.77 -5.26
N PHE A 66 -5.88 -4.10 -5.25
CA PHE A 66 -6.47 -3.54 -4.04
C PHE A 66 -6.79 -4.64 -3.02
N TYR A 67 -7.52 -5.68 -3.41
CA TYR A 67 -7.97 -6.74 -2.50
C TYR A 67 -6.83 -7.64 -2.01
N THR A 68 -5.74 -7.75 -2.76
CA THR A 68 -4.59 -8.61 -2.44
C THR A 68 -3.44 -7.88 -1.77
N ARG A 69 -3.60 -6.61 -1.38
CA ARG A 69 -2.55 -5.81 -0.75
C ARG A 69 -2.55 -6.02 0.78
N PRO A 70 -1.62 -6.82 1.36
CA PRO A 70 -1.39 -6.89 2.81
C PRO A 70 -0.56 -5.70 3.29
N GLN A 71 -0.61 -5.35 4.57
CA GLN A 71 0.41 -4.47 5.19
C GLN A 71 1.78 -5.16 5.15
N ARG A 72 2.81 -4.46 4.64
CA ARG A 72 4.18 -5.00 4.52
C ARG A 72 4.88 -5.01 5.88
N GLU A 73 5.92 -5.84 5.99
CA GLU A 73 6.76 -5.82 7.19
C GLU A 73 7.50 -4.49 7.32
N GLY A 74 7.41 -3.87 8.50
CA GLY A 74 8.00 -2.56 8.77
C GLY A 74 7.25 -1.37 8.16
N GLU A 75 6.12 -1.59 7.48
CA GLU A 75 5.27 -0.52 6.96
C GLU A 75 4.39 0.06 8.08
N SER A 76 4.41 1.39 8.23
CA SER A 76 3.54 2.08 9.19
C SER A 76 2.06 1.93 8.80
N LEU A 77 1.17 2.05 9.78
CA LEU A 77 -0.26 2.03 9.50
C LEU A 77 -0.67 3.14 8.50
N ASP A 78 -0.08 4.33 8.62
CA ASP A 78 -0.34 5.47 7.75
C ASP A 78 0.08 5.20 6.30
N ASP A 79 1.27 4.66 6.07
CA ASP A 79 1.76 4.32 4.73
C ASP A 79 0.89 3.26 4.06
N PHE A 80 0.40 2.31 4.85
CA PHE A 80 -0.51 1.28 4.39
C PHE A 80 -1.86 1.89 3.94
N ILE A 81 -2.43 2.79 4.75
CA ILE A 81 -3.69 3.48 4.41
C ILE A 81 -3.52 4.34 3.16
N SER A 82 -2.44 5.11 3.05
CA SER A 82 -2.13 5.92 1.87
C SER A 82 -2.01 5.04 0.62
N SER A 83 -1.30 3.92 0.71
CA SER A 83 -1.21 2.95 -0.39
C SER A 83 -2.58 2.41 -0.83
N LEU A 84 -3.48 2.13 0.12
CA LEU A 84 -4.84 1.67 -0.19
C LEU A 84 -5.67 2.75 -0.88
N GLN A 85 -5.54 4.00 -0.44
CA GLN A 85 -6.20 5.15 -1.08
C GLN A 85 -5.75 5.30 -2.53
N ASP A 86 -4.43 5.26 -2.78
CA ASP A 86 -3.87 5.37 -4.14
C ASP A 86 -4.35 4.25 -5.07
N LEU A 87 -4.41 3.02 -4.56
CA LEU A 87 -4.93 1.88 -5.33
C LEU A 87 -6.43 2.00 -5.60
N SER A 88 -7.20 2.58 -4.67
CA SER A 88 -8.65 2.71 -4.80
C SER A 88 -9.08 3.65 -5.93
N VAL A 89 -8.26 4.67 -6.26
CA VAL A 89 -8.52 5.65 -7.33
C VAL A 89 -8.77 4.96 -8.67
N LYS A 90 -7.97 3.94 -9.00
CA LYS A 90 -8.05 3.20 -10.27
C LYS A 90 -9.13 2.10 -10.28
N CYS A 91 -9.76 1.84 -9.13
CA CYS A 91 -10.72 0.75 -8.98
C CYS A 91 -12.17 1.14 -9.31
N LYS A 92 -12.44 2.46 -9.43
CA LYS A 92 -13.77 3.02 -9.70
C LYS A 92 -14.84 2.46 -8.75
N PHE A 93 -14.58 2.51 -7.44
CA PHE A 93 -15.50 2.01 -6.40
C PHE A 93 -16.67 2.97 -6.10
N GLY A 94 -16.57 4.24 -6.51
CA GLY A 94 -17.60 5.25 -6.30
C GLY A 94 -17.81 5.54 -4.81
N THR A 95 -19.08 5.60 -4.38
CA THR A 95 -19.47 5.94 -3.00
C THR A 95 -19.07 4.89 -1.96
N ARG A 96 -18.62 3.71 -2.38
CA ARG A 96 -18.24 2.60 -1.49
C ARG A 96 -16.76 2.59 -1.12
N THR A 97 -15.96 3.49 -1.68
CA THR A 97 -14.49 3.53 -1.51
C THR A 97 -14.08 3.47 -0.04
N ASP A 98 -14.63 4.34 0.80
CA ASP A 98 -14.29 4.41 2.23
C ASP A 98 -14.59 3.12 2.98
N LYS A 99 -15.74 2.49 2.67
CA LYS A 99 -16.13 1.22 3.29
C LYS A 99 -15.17 0.10 2.90
N LEU A 100 -14.77 0.05 1.63
CA LEU A 100 -13.84 -0.96 1.13
C LEU A 100 -12.44 -0.79 1.69
N ILE A 101 -11.95 0.45 1.83
CA ILE A 101 -10.64 0.73 2.46
C ILE A 101 -10.66 0.29 3.92
N ARG A 102 -11.74 0.59 4.66
CA ARG A 102 -11.90 0.14 6.04
C ARG A 102 -11.94 -1.39 6.14
N ASP A 103 -12.70 -2.05 5.28
CA ASP A 103 -12.80 -3.51 5.31
C ASP A 103 -11.44 -4.14 4.96
N GLN A 104 -10.70 -3.54 4.01
CA GLN A 104 -9.34 -3.94 3.67
C GLN A 104 -8.37 -3.74 4.84
N LEU A 105 -8.47 -2.62 5.56
CA LEU A 105 -7.70 -2.37 6.79
C LEU A 105 -7.92 -3.48 7.81
N ILE A 106 -9.17 -3.89 8.06
CA ILE A 106 -9.50 -4.93 9.04
C ILE A 106 -8.88 -6.28 8.65
N VAL A 107 -9.00 -6.68 7.37
CA VAL A 107 -8.56 -8.00 6.89
C VAL A 107 -7.04 -8.09 6.76
N HIS A 108 -6.41 -7.02 6.29
CA HIS A 108 -5.03 -7.02 5.83
C HIS A 108 -4.04 -6.25 6.72
N CYS A 109 -4.51 -5.68 7.83
CA CYS A 109 -3.65 -5.14 8.87
C CYS A 109 -2.87 -6.27 9.56
N ARG A 110 -1.60 -6.00 9.86
CA ARG A 110 -0.67 -6.93 10.51
C ARG A 110 -0.96 -7.06 12.00
N SER A 111 -1.32 -5.97 12.67
CA SER A 111 -1.70 -5.97 14.08
C SER A 111 -3.12 -6.52 14.23
N LYS A 112 -3.24 -7.68 14.88
CA LYS A 112 -4.55 -8.25 15.21
C LYS A 112 -5.28 -7.42 16.26
N ASN A 113 -4.57 -6.65 17.08
CA ASN A 113 -5.18 -5.75 18.05
C ASN A 113 -5.86 -4.58 17.35
N ASP A 114 -5.23 -4.01 16.32
CA ASP A 114 -5.80 -2.92 15.52
C ASP A 114 -7.06 -3.41 14.80
N SER A 115 -6.99 -4.57 14.12
CA SER A 115 -8.16 -5.18 13.48
C SER A 115 -9.31 -5.42 14.47
N ARG A 116 -9.01 -5.90 15.68
CA ARG A 116 -10.01 -6.16 16.73
C ARG A 116 -10.62 -4.87 17.27
N ALA A 117 -9.81 -3.84 17.49
CA ALA A 117 -10.26 -2.55 18.00
C ALA A 117 -11.21 -1.87 17.00
N VAL A 118 -10.85 -1.87 15.71
CA VAL A 118 -11.71 -1.32 14.65
C VAL A 118 -13.03 -2.11 14.56
N MET A 119 -13.00 -3.43 14.67
CA MET A 119 -14.20 -4.28 14.63
C MET A 119 -15.11 -4.11 15.86
N GLY A 120 -14.53 -3.77 17.02
CA GLY A 120 -15.28 -3.48 18.25
C GLY A 120 -16.03 -2.15 18.22
N GLY A 121 -15.65 -1.22 17.33
CA GLY A 121 -16.37 0.03 17.10
C GLY A 121 -17.71 -0.21 16.41
N LYS A 122 -18.77 0.49 16.84
CA LYS A 122 -20.08 0.45 16.16
C LYS A 122 -19.97 1.11 14.78
N ASN A 123 -19.77 0.31 13.74
CA ASN A 123 -19.69 0.72 12.32
C ASN A 123 -18.86 2.02 12.11
N PRO A 124 -17.55 2.00 12.41
CA PRO A 124 -16.74 3.21 12.28
C PRO A 124 -16.69 3.66 10.81
N PHE A 125 -16.83 4.96 10.59
CA PHE A 125 -16.45 5.56 9.31
C PHE A 125 -14.94 5.39 9.10
N LEU A 126 -14.45 5.55 7.87
CA LEU A 126 -13.01 5.37 7.59
C LEU A 126 -12.14 6.23 8.52
N LYS A 127 -12.52 7.48 8.76
CA LYS A 127 -11.80 8.38 9.67
C LYS A 127 -11.73 7.85 11.10
N ASP A 128 -12.85 7.35 11.62
CA ASP A 128 -12.92 6.80 12.98
C ASP A 128 -12.10 5.51 13.09
N ALA A 129 -12.15 4.64 12.06
CA ALA A 129 -11.37 3.41 12.01
C ALA A 129 -9.87 3.69 12.04
N ILE A 130 -9.40 4.70 11.30
CA ILE A 130 -8.01 5.15 11.32
C ILE A 130 -7.63 5.68 12.71
N GLY A 131 -8.48 6.51 13.32
CA GLY A 131 -8.23 7.03 14.67
C GLY A 131 -8.11 5.93 15.73
N ILE A 132 -9.02 4.95 15.70
CA ILE A 132 -8.98 3.80 16.62
C ILE A 132 -7.69 3.00 16.43
N ALA A 133 -7.32 2.69 15.19
CA ALA A 133 -6.13 1.90 14.90
C ALA A 133 -4.84 2.62 15.34
N LYS A 134 -4.74 3.94 15.13
CA LYS A 134 -3.60 4.74 15.59
C LYS A 134 -3.44 4.74 17.11
N ILE A 135 -4.53 4.91 17.85
CA ILE A 135 -4.50 4.88 19.32
C ILE A 135 -3.95 3.54 19.81
N VAL A 136 -4.32 2.44 19.16
CA VAL A 136 -3.82 1.10 19.52
C VAL A 136 -2.36 0.94 19.15
N GLU A 137 -1.94 1.36 17.95
CA GLU A 137 -0.53 1.32 17.51
C GLU A 137 0.37 2.12 18.48
N GLU A 138 -0.04 3.33 18.85
CA GLU A 138 0.66 4.17 19.83
C GLU A 138 0.73 3.51 21.22
N SER A 139 -0.37 2.90 21.66
CA SER A 139 -0.42 2.18 22.94
C SER A 139 0.54 0.99 22.96
N GLU A 140 0.65 0.26 21.84
CA GLU A 140 1.58 -0.86 21.70
C GLU A 140 3.04 -0.42 21.68
N LEU A 141 3.34 0.69 21.00
CA LEU A 141 4.68 1.27 21.02
C LEU A 141 5.07 1.70 22.44
N CYS A 142 4.16 2.38 23.15
CA CYS A 142 4.37 2.78 24.53
C CYS A 142 4.65 1.57 25.45
N MET A 143 3.85 0.50 25.33
CA MET A 143 4.06 -0.73 26.11
C MET A 143 5.40 -1.41 25.82
N LYS A 144 5.85 -1.44 24.56
CA LYS A 144 7.15 -2.01 24.19
C LYS A 144 8.32 -1.22 24.78
N GLU A 145 8.22 0.10 24.83
CA GLU A 145 9.24 0.95 25.44
C GLU A 145 9.31 0.81 26.96
N ILE A 146 8.16 0.62 27.64
CA ILE A 146 8.13 0.34 29.09
C ILE A 146 8.85 -0.98 29.38
N SER A 147 8.54 -2.05 28.63
CA SER A 147 9.18 -3.36 28.81
C SER A 147 10.70 -3.36 28.58
N LYS A 148 11.22 -2.53 27.66
CA LYS A 148 12.67 -2.40 27.47
C LYS A 148 13.34 -1.69 28.65
N LYS A 149 12.67 -0.71 29.24
CA LYS A 149 13.19 0.06 30.39
C LYS A 149 13.29 -0.82 31.64
N ASP A 150 12.31 -1.69 31.87
CA ASP A 150 12.32 -2.62 33.02
C ASP A 150 13.47 -3.64 32.95
N ILE A 151 13.97 -3.96 31.75
CA ILE A 151 15.12 -4.86 31.54
C ILE A 151 16.46 -4.14 31.77
N ILE A 152 16.55 -2.84 31.48
CA ILE A 152 17.80 -2.05 31.61
C ILE A 152 17.99 -1.54 33.06
N SER A 153 16.92 -1.39 33.84
CA SER A 153 17.02 -1.04 35.27
C SER A 153 17.23 -2.25 36.19
N GLY A 154 17.48 -3.45 35.64
CA GLY A 154 17.57 -4.72 36.36
C GLY A 154 18.96 -5.17 36.82
N GLU A 155 20.01 -4.36 36.69
CA GLU A 155 21.28 -4.60 37.41
C GLU A 155 21.34 -3.70 38.66
N GLY A 156 20.84 -4.22 39.77
CA GLY A 156 20.85 -3.58 41.08
C GLY A 156 20.27 -4.50 42.16
N ASP A 157 21.12 -5.38 42.70
CA ASP A 157 21.04 -6.06 43.99
C ASP A 157 19.73 -6.75 44.41
N VAL A 158 19.68 -8.07 44.17
CA VAL A 158 18.75 -8.99 44.86
C VAL A 158 19.32 -9.33 46.24
N ALA A 159 18.85 -8.62 47.28
CA ALA A 159 18.91 -9.13 48.65
C ALA A 159 17.80 -8.53 49.52
N LEU A 160 16.63 -9.16 49.56
CA LEU A 160 15.83 -9.16 50.80
C LEU A 160 15.20 -10.54 51.01
N THR A 161 15.83 -11.28 51.91
CA THR A 161 15.49 -12.63 52.33
C THR A 161 14.11 -12.72 52.97
N SER A 162 13.35 -13.74 52.54
CA SER A 162 12.18 -14.35 53.17
C SER A 162 11.99 -14.08 54.67
N LYS A 163 10.95 -13.32 55.03
CA LYS A 163 10.26 -13.51 56.33
C LYS A 163 9.12 -14.51 56.12
N LYS A 164 9.35 -15.76 56.55
CA LYS A 164 8.30 -16.78 56.70
C LYS A 164 7.18 -16.22 57.58
N ILE A 165 5.98 -16.04 57.01
CA ILE A 165 4.76 -15.86 57.79
C ILE A 165 4.40 -17.24 58.34
N LEU A 166 4.57 -17.43 59.65
CA LEU A 166 4.09 -18.60 60.37
C LEU A 166 2.55 -18.57 60.41
N PRO A 167 1.85 -19.70 60.22
CA PRO A 167 0.40 -19.74 60.36
C PRO A 167 0.02 -19.62 61.85
N LEU A 168 -0.88 -18.68 62.16
CA LEU A 168 -1.56 -18.64 63.45
C LEU A 168 -2.36 -19.95 63.62
N ARG A 169 -1.96 -20.76 64.60
CA ARG A 169 -2.81 -21.82 65.15
C ARG A 169 -3.96 -21.16 65.91
N VAL A 170 -5.18 -21.31 65.41
CA VAL A 170 -6.38 -21.13 66.22
C VAL A 170 -6.55 -22.42 67.03
N ALA A 171 -6.43 -22.33 68.35
CA ALA A 171 -6.68 -23.41 69.28
C ALA A 171 -8.10 -23.26 69.84
N ALA A 172 -8.84 -24.38 69.83
CA ALA A 172 -10.04 -24.75 70.58
C ALA A 172 -11.26 -23.81 70.53
#